data_AF-K9WE70-F1
#
_entry.id   AF-K9WE70-F1
#
_cell.length_a   1.000
_cell.length_b   1.000
_cell.length_c   1.000
_cell.angle_alpha   90.00
_cell.angle_beta   90.00
_cell.angle_gamma   90.00
#
_symmetry.space_group_name_H-M   'P 1'
#
loop_
_entity.id
_entity.type
_entity.pdbx_description
1 polymer ?
#
loop_
_entity_poly.entity_id
_entity_poly.type
_entity_poly.pdbx_seq_one_letter_code
_entity_poly.pdbx_strand_id
1 'polypeptide(L)'
;MAAPLPALAAFCRDSHNHSICILSIKRSAKNYWEYRASVSIDGVKRPVELYNCRDRIRVRPDGTFVWFDDHGAGELICSFFQK
;
A
#
# COMPACT_ATOMS: atom_id res chain seq x y z
N MET A 1 -26.24 -19.80 -13.69
CA MET A 1 -25.88 -19.05 -12.46
C MET A 1 -24.40 -18.74 -12.55
N ALA A 2 -24.01 -17.46 -12.68
CA ALA A 2 -22.61 -17.08 -12.75
C ALA A 2 -22.03 -16.99 -11.33
N ALA A 3 -20.95 -17.74 -11.07
CA ALA A 3 -20.23 -17.63 -9.81
C ALA A 3 -19.52 -16.27 -9.74
N PRO A 4 -19.56 -15.54 -8.61
CA PRO A 4 -18.80 -14.31 -8.47
C PRO A 4 -17.32 -14.63 -8.61
N LEU A 5 -16.65 -13.92 -9.52
CA LEU A 5 -15.19 -13.96 -9.63
C LEU A 5 -14.62 -13.58 -8.26
N PRO A 6 -13.52 -14.21 -7.80
CA PRO A 6 -12.86 -13.78 -6.58
C PRO A 6 -12.49 -12.31 -6.75
N ALA A 7 -13.21 -11.43 -6.04
CA ALA A 7 -12.81 -10.05 -5.94
C ALA A 7 -11.42 -10.08 -5.29
N LEU A 8 -10.41 -9.54 -5.98
CA LEU A 8 -9.15 -9.23 -5.35
C LEU A 8 -9.52 -8.23 -4.24
N ALA A 9 -9.68 -8.71 -3.02
CA ALA A 9 -10.18 -7.91 -1.93
C ALA A 9 -9.16 -6.80 -1.70
N ALA A 10 -9.49 -5.59 -2.12
CA ALA A 10 -8.71 -4.43 -1.77
C ALA A 10 -8.77 -4.32 -0.25
N PHE A 11 -7.61 -4.37 0.40
CA PHE A 11 -7.58 -4.23 1.85
C PHE A 11 -7.71 -2.75 2.17
N CYS A 12 -8.92 -2.37 2.56
CA CYS A 12 -9.25 -1.01 2.95
C CYS A 12 -9.18 -0.86 4.46
N ARG A 13 -8.54 0.22 4.90
CA ARG A 13 -8.55 0.68 6.28
C ARG A 13 -8.96 2.14 6.28
N ASP A 14 -9.94 2.46 7.12
CA ASP A 14 -10.24 3.84 7.45
C ASP A 14 -9.17 4.34 8.44
N SER A 15 -8.55 5.48 8.14
CA SER A 15 -7.48 6.06 8.95
C SER A 15 -7.62 7.57 8.95
N HIS A 16 -7.84 8.15 10.14
CA HIS A 16 -7.92 9.59 10.36
C HIS A 16 -8.78 10.32 9.31
N ASN A 17 -10.01 9.83 9.10
CA ASN A 17 -11.00 10.42 8.19
C ASN A 17 -10.70 10.24 6.69
N HIS A 18 -9.68 9.44 6.36
CA HIS A 18 -9.32 9.03 5.00
C HIS A 18 -9.50 7.52 4.82
N SER A 19 -10.12 7.12 3.72
CA SER A 19 -10.24 5.70 3.38
C SER A 19 -9.06 5.26 2.50
N ILE A 20 -8.18 4.43 3.05
CA ILE A 20 -6.98 3.95 2.35
C ILE A 20 -7.18 2.48 1.95
N CYS A 21 -7.18 2.21 0.66
CA CYS A 21 -7.33 0.87 0.11
C CYS A 21 -6.06 0.42 -0.62
N ILE A 22 -5.51 -0.74 -0.25
CA ILE A 22 -4.45 -1.39 -1.02
C ILE A 22 -5.09 -2.05 -2.26
N LEU A 23 -4.74 -1.56 -3.44
CA LEU A 23 -5.22 -2.11 -4.72
C LEU A 23 -4.33 -3.26 -5.18
N SER A 24 -3.02 -3.13 -4.98
CA SER A 24 -2.04 -4.16 -5.29
C SER A 24 -0.84 -3.98 -4.38
N ILE A 25 -0.28 -5.09 -3.92
CA ILE A 25 0.92 -5.11 -3.09
C ILE A 25 1.78 -6.31 -3.47
N LYS A 26 3.07 -6.07 -3.66
CA LYS A 26 4.07 -7.09 -3.95
C LYS A 26 5.32 -6.84 -3.13
N ARG A 27 5.67 -7.79 -2.27
CA ARG A 27 6.95 -7.77 -1.52
C ARG A 27 8.11 -8.06 -2.48
N SER A 28 9.22 -7.35 -2.31
CA SER A 28 10.46 -7.62 -3.04
C SER A 28 11.06 -8.95 -2.60
N ALA A 29 11.58 -9.72 -3.56
CA ALA A 29 12.27 -10.98 -3.28
C ALA A 29 13.70 -10.76 -2.75
N LYS A 30 14.33 -9.62 -3.10
CA LYS A 30 15.70 -9.27 -2.69
C LYS A 30 15.72 -8.61 -1.31
N ASN A 31 14.79 -7.70 -1.06
CA ASN A 31 14.71 -6.92 0.17
C ASN A 31 13.33 -7.14 0.80
N TYR A 32 13.24 -7.98 1.84
CA TYR A 32 11.94 -8.35 2.42
C TYR A 32 11.20 -7.16 3.06
N TRP A 33 11.90 -6.06 3.35
CA TRP A 33 11.34 -4.82 3.88
C TRP A 33 10.84 -3.85 2.78
N GLU A 34 11.07 -4.17 1.50
CA GLU A 34 10.58 -3.36 0.38
C GLU A 34 9.31 -3.95 -0.24
N TYR A 35 8.35 -3.06 -0.49
CA TYR A 35 7.07 -3.40 -1.05
C TYR A 35 6.79 -2.47 -2.23
N ARG A 36 6.30 -3.01 -3.33
CA ARG A 36 5.72 -2.24 -4.43
C ARG A 36 4.22 -2.31 -4.30
N ALA A 37 3.58 -1.17 -4.12
CA ALA A 37 2.14 -1.13 -3.90
C ALA A 37 1.49 0.04 -4.61
N SER A 38 0.25 -0.18 -5.05
CA SER A 38 -0.66 0.89 -5.48
C SER A 38 -1.80 0.94 -4.48
N VAL A 39 -2.13 2.16 -4.05
CA VAL A 39 -3.17 2.43 -3.07
C VAL A 39 -4.19 3.39 -3.64
N SER A 40 -5.40 3.36 -3.11
CA SER A 40 -6.44 4.36 -3.33
C SER A 40 -6.67 5.09 -2.03
N ILE A 41 -6.62 6.42 -2.05
CA ILE A 41 -6.90 7.27 -0.88
C ILE A 41 -8.16 8.06 -1.22
N ASP A 42 -9.24 7.88 -0.46
CA ASP A 42 -10.55 8.50 -0.70
C ASP A 42 -11.09 8.29 -2.12
N GLY A 43 -10.86 7.09 -2.66
CA GLY A 43 -11.24 6.73 -4.03
C GLY A 43 -10.28 7.22 -5.12
N VAL A 44 -9.26 8.02 -4.77
CA VAL A 44 -8.23 8.47 -5.70
C VAL A 44 -7.08 7.47 -5.76
N LYS A 45 -6.97 6.76 -6.89
CA LYS A 45 -5.90 5.80 -7.14
C LYS A 45 -4.56 6.51 -7.31
N ARG A 46 -3.57 6.04 -6.56
CA ARG A 46 -2.17 6.45 -6.66
C ARG A 46 -1.39 5.46 -7.54
N PRO A 47 -0.37 5.94 -8.26
CA PRO A 47 0.51 5.06 -9.02
C PRO A 47 1.22 4.06 -8.11
N VAL A 48 1.88 3.07 -8.70
CA VAL A 48 2.69 2.13 -7.93
C VAL A 48 3.90 2.86 -7.35
N GLU A 49 3.98 2.89 -6.02
CA GLU A 49 5.09 3.47 -5.26
C GLU A 49 5.91 2.35 -4.60
N LEU A 50 7.17 2.63 -4.30
CA LEU A 50 8.02 1.75 -3.50
C LEU A 50 7.88 2.15 -2.03
N TYR A 51 7.60 1.20 -1.15
CA TYR A 51 7.48 1.40 0.29
C TYR A 51 8.59 0.62 0.97
N ASN A 52 9.43 1.31 1.73
CA ASN A 52 10.47 0.72 2.56
C ASN A 52 10.01 0.77 4.01
N CYS A 53 9.67 -0.41 4.54
CA CYS A 53 9.15 -0.58 5.90
C CYS A 53 10.22 -0.54 6.98
N ARG A 54 11.49 -0.70 6.62
CA ARG A 54 12.61 -0.59 7.56
C ARG A 54 12.88 0.87 7.91
N ASP A 55 12.95 1.71 6.88
CA ASP A 55 13.24 3.13 7.01
C ASP A 55 11.96 3.99 7.11
N ARG A 56 10.76 3.40 6.99
CA ARG A 56 9.46 4.08 7.02
C ARG A 56 9.37 5.23 6.00
N ILE A 57 9.86 4.98 4.79
CA ILE A 57 9.83 5.90 3.65
C ILE A 57 9.13 5.27 2.46
N ARG A 58 8.45 6.09 1.65
CA ARG A 58 8.02 5.73 0.31
C ARG A 58 8.82 6.50 -0.74
N VAL A 59 9.01 5.86 -1.88
CA VAL A 59 9.63 6.43 -3.06
C VAL A 59 8.56 6.56 -4.13
N ARG A 60 8.32 7.80 -4.55
CA ARG A 60 7.39 8.10 -5.64
C ARG A 60 7.97 7.63 -6.98
N PRO A 61 7.16 7.54 -8.05
CA PRO A 61 7.65 7.15 -9.37
C PRO A 61 8.76 8.07 -9.91
N ASP A 62 8.78 9.34 -9.50
CA ASP A 62 9.80 10.33 -9.84
C ASP A 62 11.12 10.18 -9.04
N GLY A 63 11.19 9.21 -8.12
CA GLY A 63 12.38 8.96 -7.30
C GLY A 63 12.45 9.78 -6.01
N THR A 64 11.50 10.68 -5.76
CA THR A 64 11.46 11.43 -4.50
C THR A 64 11.14 10.52 -3.31
N PHE A 65 11.97 10.63 -2.28
CA PHE A 65 11.75 9.99 -0.98
C PHE A 65 10.82 10.85 -0.12
N VAL A 66 9.80 10.22 0.44
CA VAL A 66 8.82 10.86 1.32
C VAL A 66 8.64 9.97 2.54
N TRP A 67 8.75 10.54 3.73
CA TRP A 67 8.46 9.83 4.98
C TRP A 67 7.02 9.36 5.02
N PHE A 68 6.77 8.26 5.72
CA PHE A 68 5.41 7.83 5.98
C PHE A 68 4.66 8.87 6.79
N ASP A 69 3.43 9.10 6.38
CA ASP A 69 2.47 9.84 7.19
C ASP A 69 2.01 8.94 8.34
N ASP A 70 1.71 9.57 9.48
CA ASP A 70 1.13 8.90 10.63
C ASP A 70 -0.25 8.35 10.26
N HIS A 71 -0.51 7.06 10.50
CA HIS A 71 -1.70 6.34 10.02
C HIS A 71 -1.88 6.31 8.49
N GLY A 72 -0.81 6.58 7.73
CA GLY A 72 -0.85 6.60 6.27
C GLY A 72 -0.77 5.21 5.61
N ALA A 73 -0.81 5.22 4.28
CA ALA A 73 -0.72 4.02 3.45
C ALA A 73 0.54 3.16 3.72
N GLY A 74 1.65 3.81 4.09
CA GLY A 74 2.90 3.12 4.40
C GLY A 74 2.77 2.18 5.60
N GLU A 75 2.14 2.62 6.68
CA GLU A 75 1.93 1.77 7.85
C GLU A 75 1.02 0.58 7.54
N LEU A 76 -0.07 0.82 6.80
CA LEU A 76 -0.98 -0.23 6.37
C LEU A 76 -0.27 -1.31 5.54
N ILE A 77 0.58 -0.90 4.60
CA ILE A 77 1.38 -1.79 3.74
C ILE A 77 2.36 -2.60 4.58
N CYS A 78 3.05 -1.97 5.54
CA CYS A 78 4.07 -2.63 6.35
C CYS A 78 3.51 -3.62 7.36
N SER A 79 2.27 -3.42 7.81
CA SER A 79 1.55 -4.38 8.64
C SER A 79 0.83 -5.48 7.84
N PHE A 80 0.73 -5.34 6.52
CA PHE A 80 -0.07 -6.23 5.67
C PHE A 80 0.35 -7.71 5.73
N PHE A 81 1.66 -7.97 5.75
CA PHE A 81 2.23 -9.33 5.76
C PHE A 81 2.67 -9.80 7.15
N GLN A 82 2.34 -9.08 8.22
CA GLN A 82 2.70 -9.47 9.60
C GLN A 82 1.69 -10.45 10.22
N LYS A 83 1.05 -11.29 9.40
CA LYS A 83 0.07 -12.29 9.85
C LYS A 83 0.69 -13.68 9.93
#